data_AF-A0A2I0QM61-F1
#
_entry.id   AF-A0A2I0QM61-F1
#
_cell.length_a   1.000
_cell.length_b   1.000
_cell.length_c   1.000
_cell.angle_alpha   90.00
_cell.angle_beta   90.00
_cell.angle_gamma   90.00
#
_symmetry.space_group_name_H-M   'P 1'
#
loop_
_entity.id
_entity.type
_entity.pdbx_description
1 polymer ?
#
loop_
_entity_poly.entity_id
_entity_poly.type
_entity_poly.pdbx_seq_one_letter_code
_entity_poly.pdbx_strand_id
1 'polypeptide(L)'
;EINNGEEVVAEKCGNLNLVAEKEYYEKAAKTISVENKKLNLTGKDKLNAKEIYKYIVRDEDGNPVENVRILINSTFVGTTDINGSVSVKIENAGNYIISAKKECHDDSALFVEVTEFSLMSLWPWLLLLLLLLLLLLFFLWRRSKKSQESEGTPAGVMTPNKI
;
A
#
# COMPACT_ATOMS: atom_id res chain seq x y z
N GLU A 1 -31.17 31.98 -41.77
CA GLU A 1 -31.32 30.71 -41.02
C GLU A 1 -30.26 30.67 -39.95
N ILE A 2 -30.65 30.75 -38.69
CA ILE A 2 -29.77 30.44 -37.56
C ILE A 2 -29.95 28.94 -37.30
N ASN A 3 -28.87 28.18 -37.50
CA ASN A 3 -28.87 26.74 -37.36
C ASN A 3 -29.36 26.32 -35.97
N ASN A 4 -30.38 25.48 -35.97
CA ASN A 4 -30.97 24.85 -34.79
C ASN A 4 -29.93 24.01 -34.05
N GLY A 5 -29.84 24.21 -32.73
CA GLY A 5 -29.42 23.19 -31.77
C GLY A 5 -27.90 23.02 -31.61
N GLU A 6 -27.23 24.01 -31.04
CA GLU A 6 -25.89 23.78 -30.49
C GLU A 6 -26.05 23.07 -29.13
N GLU A 7 -25.63 21.81 -29.06
CA GLU A 7 -25.62 21.00 -27.85
C GLU A 7 -24.52 21.54 -26.93
N VAL A 8 -24.91 22.19 -25.83
CA VAL A 8 -23.95 22.69 -24.84
C VAL A 8 -23.67 21.60 -23.82
N VAL A 9 -22.47 21.06 -23.85
CA VAL A 9 -21.97 20.13 -22.82
C VAL A 9 -21.55 20.94 -21.60
N ALA A 10 -22.10 20.60 -20.44
CA ALA A 10 -21.74 21.26 -19.19
C ALA A 10 -20.29 20.92 -18.79
N GLU A 11 -19.40 21.91 -18.83
CA GLU A 11 -18.01 21.77 -18.36
C GLU A 11 -17.89 21.76 -16.83
N LYS A 12 -18.94 22.20 -16.13
CA LYS A 12 -19.01 22.29 -14.68
C LYS A 12 -20.30 21.68 -14.14
N CYS A 13 -20.16 21.08 -12.98
CA CYS A 13 -21.19 20.50 -12.13
C CYS A 13 -21.77 21.54 -11.19
N GLY A 14 -22.92 21.21 -10.61
CA GLY A 14 -23.70 22.08 -9.76
C GLY A 14 -24.78 22.83 -10.54
N ASN A 15 -25.24 23.93 -9.95
CA ASN A 15 -26.34 24.70 -10.51
C ASN A 15 -25.80 25.73 -11.51
N LEU A 16 -25.96 25.44 -12.80
CA LEU A 16 -25.62 26.32 -13.91
C LEU A 16 -26.82 27.21 -14.23
N ASN A 17 -26.62 28.53 -14.18
CA ASN A 17 -27.64 29.49 -14.59
C ASN A 17 -27.41 29.91 -16.05
N LEU A 18 -28.29 29.47 -16.95
CA LEU A 18 -28.26 29.88 -18.35
C LEU A 18 -29.11 31.13 -18.52
N VAL A 19 -28.53 32.18 -19.07
CA VAL A 19 -29.22 33.44 -19.35
C VAL A 19 -29.16 33.71 -20.84
N ALA A 20 -30.33 33.87 -21.47
CA ALA A 20 -30.46 34.29 -22.86
C ALA A 20 -30.81 35.78 -22.88
N GLU A 21 -29.98 36.56 -23.56
CA GLU A 21 -30.16 38.00 -23.70
C GLU A 21 -30.19 38.38 -25.18
N LYS A 22 -31.15 39.23 -25.56
CA LYS A 22 -31.26 39.80 -26.89
C LYS A 22 -31.79 41.22 -26.79
N GLU A 23 -31.19 42.14 -27.54
CA GLU A 23 -31.60 43.55 -27.55
C GLU A 23 -33.09 43.68 -27.90
N TYR A 24 -33.84 44.47 -27.12
CA TYR A 24 -35.29 44.65 -27.21
C TYR A 24 -36.15 43.43 -26.81
N TYR A 25 -35.58 42.41 -26.17
CA TYR A 25 -36.31 41.27 -25.61
C TYR A 25 -36.08 41.16 -24.11
N GLU A 26 -37.06 40.61 -23.39
CA GLU A 26 -36.88 40.24 -21.99
C GLU A 26 -35.87 39.11 -21.85
N LYS A 27 -35.04 39.18 -20.81
CA LYS A 27 -34.07 38.13 -20.49
C LYS A 27 -34.82 36.86 -20.09
N ALA A 28 -34.41 35.74 -20.65
CA ALA A 28 -34.86 34.43 -20.17
C ALA A 28 -33.74 33.78 -19.36
N ALA A 29 -34.08 33.18 -18.23
CA ALA A 29 -33.13 32.43 -17.41
C ALA A 29 -33.63 31.02 -17.14
N LYS A 30 -32.72 30.04 -17.13
CA LYS A 30 -33.01 28.65 -16.75
C LYS A 30 -31.85 28.08 -15.96
N THR A 31 -32.15 27.51 -14.80
CA THR A 31 -31.18 26.77 -14.00
C THR A 31 -31.15 25.30 -14.42
N ILE A 32 -29.96 24.76 -14.61
CA ILE A 32 -29.71 23.33 -14.83
C ILE A 32 -28.87 22.83 -13.66
N SER A 33 -29.28 21.73 -13.03
CA SER A 33 -28.49 21.05 -12.00
C SER A 33 -27.75 19.89 -12.64
N VAL A 34 -26.42 19.90 -12.53
CA VAL A 34 -25.54 18.81 -12.96
C VAL A 34 -25.00 18.12 -11.71
N GLU A 35 -25.38 16.86 -11.52
CA GLU A 35 -25.00 16.07 -10.34
C GLU A 35 -23.51 15.72 -10.34
N ASN A 36 -22.93 15.58 -9.14
CA ASN A 36 -21.58 15.08 -8.97
C ASN A 36 -21.56 13.56 -9.08
N LYS A 37 -20.49 13.01 -9.67
CA LYS A 37 -20.23 11.57 -9.66
C LYS A 37 -19.48 11.17 -8.40
N LYS A 38 -19.76 10.02 -7.81
CA LYS A 38 -19.01 9.59 -6.63
C LYS A 38 -17.66 8.97 -7.00
N LEU A 39 -16.64 9.21 -6.17
CA LEU A 39 -15.37 8.50 -6.23
C LEU A 39 -15.29 7.40 -5.17
N ASN A 40 -14.67 6.29 -5.55
CA ASN A 40 -14.36 5.19 -4.66
C ASN A 40 -12.84 4.98 -4.64
N LEU A 41 -12.20 5.47 -3.59
CA LEU A 41 -10.78 5.24 -3.32
C LEU A 41 -10.61 3.90 -2.60
N THR A 42 -9.76 3.03 -3.14
CA THR A 42 -9.44 1.71 -2.56
C THR A 42 -7.94 1.49 -2.46
N GLY A 43 -7.52 0.79 -1.41
CA GLY A 43 -6.13 0.43 -1.14
C GLY A 43 -5.96 -0.22 0.22
N LYS A 44 -4.71 -0.44 0.63
CA LYS A 44 -4.40 -0.95 1.97
C LYS A 44 -4.60 0.14 3.03
N ASP A 45 -5.08 -0.27 4.19
CA ASP A 45 -5.30 0.56 5.38
C ASP A 45 -4.14 0.48 6.39
N LYS A 46 -3.34 -0.60 6.34
CA LYS A 46 -2.13 -0.78 7.16
C LYS A 46 -0.89 -0.84 6.30
N LEU A 47 0.03 0.10 6.54
CA LEU A 47 1.24 0.29 5.74
C LEU A 47 2.49 0.21 6.62
N ASN A 48 3.61 -0.08 5.97
CA ASN A 48 4.94 0.13 6.51
C ASN A 48 5.52 1.45 6.00
N ALA A 49 6.17 2.20 6.88
CA ALA A 49 6.89 3.40 6.51
C ALA A 49 7.97 3.08 5.46
N LYS A 50 8.20 4.05 4.56
CA LYS A 50 9.20 4.02 3.47
C LYS A 50 8.92 3.03 2.35
N GLU A 51 7.84 2.26 2.42
CA GLU A 51 7.36 1.42 1.33
C GLU A 51 6.39 2.17 0.40
N ILE A 52 6.29 1.68 -0.84
CA ILE A 52 5.41 2.22 -1.87
C ILE A 52 4.13 1.38 -1.91
N TYR A 53 2.99 2.04 -1.86
CA TYR A 53 1.67 1.41 -1.92
C TYR A 53 0.85 1.96 -3.08
N LYS A 54 0.13 1.08 -3.76
CA LYS A 54 -0.75 1.43 -4.87
C LYS A 54 -2.18 1.65 -4.36
N TYR A 55 -2.75 2.79 -4.73
CA TYR A 55 -4.16 3.10 -4.55
C TYR A 55 -4.86 3.21 -5.89
N ILE A 56 -6.15 2.88 -5.91
CA ILE A 56 -6.98 2.88 -7.11
C ILE A 56 -8.25 3.69 -6.84
N VAL A 57 -8.60 4.58 -7.78
CA VAL A 57 -9.84 5.35 -7.76
C VAL A 57 -10.74 4.89 -8.88
N ARG A 58 -11.99 4.57 -8.53
CA ARG A 58 -13.05 4.17 -9.46
C ARG A 58 -14.29 5.04 -9.30
N ASP A 59 -15.13 5.09 -10.33
CA ASP A 59 -16.48 5.65 -10.24
C ASP A 59 -17.48 4.63 -9.67
N GLU A 60 -18.76 4.99 -9.62
CA GLU A 60 -19.85 4.14 -9.11
C GLU A 60 -20.08 2.88 -9.95
N ASP A 61 -19.79 2.96 -11.25
CA ASP A 61 -19.89 1.85 -12.18
C ASP A 61 -18.65 0.93 -12.13
N GLY A 62 -17.64 1.30 -11.33
CA GLY A 62 -16.40 0.56 -11.16
C GLY A 62 -15.37 0.86 -12.25
N ASN A 63 -15.55 1.86 -13.10
CA ASN A 63 -14.56 2.26 -14.10
C ASN A 63 -13.41 3.04 -13.45
N PRO A 64 -12.16 2.89 -13.92
CA PRO A 64 -11.04 3.68 -13.42
C PRO A 64 -11.21 5.16 -13.75
N VAL A 65 -10.84 6.04 -12.81
CA VAL A 65 -10.93 7.50 -13.00
C VAL A 65 -9.53 8.11 -13.03
N GLU A 66 -9.13 8.59 -14.21
CA GLU A 66 -7.86 9.30 -14.43
C GLU A 66 -7.90 10.75 -13.90
N ASN A 67 -6.72 11.34 -13.63
CA ASN A 67 -6.53 12.73 -13.26
C ASN A 67 -7.25 13.15 -11.96
N VAL A 68 -7.45 12.19 -11.05
CA VAL A 68 -7.95 12.46 -9.69
C VAL A 68 -6.80 12.94 -8.83
N ARG A 69 -6.96 14.06 -8.14
CA ARG A 69 -5.94 14.58 -7.21
C ARG A 69 -5.97 13.77 -5.93
N ILE A 70 -4.81 13.24 -5.55
CA ILE A 70 -4.62 12.50 -4.31
C ILE A 70 -3.88 13.39 -3.32
N LEU A 71 -4.41 13.46 -2.10
CA LEU A 71 -3.85 14.23 -1.00
C LEU A 71 -3.66 13.34 0.21
N ILE A 72 -2.57 13.55 0.96
CA ILE A 72 -2.31 12.92 2.24
C ILE A 72 -2.33 14.02 3.30
N ASN A 73 -3.24 13.92 4.28
CA ASN A 73 -3.46 14.97 5.29
C ASN A 73 -3.60 16.37 4.64
N SER A 74 -4.38 16.44 3.56
CA SER A 74 -4.60 17.66 2.74
C SER A 74 -3.38 18.17 1.96
N THR A 75 -2.26 17.45 1.95
CA THR A 75 -1.09 17.78 1.11
C THR A 75 -1.16 17.00 -0.19
N PHE A 76 -1.11 17.69 -1.33
CA PHE A 76 -1.11 17.05 -2.65
C PHE A 76 0.14 16.17 -2.84
N VAL A 77 -0.06 14.93 -3.30
CA VAL A 77 1.03 13.96 -3.55
C VAL A 77 1.11 13.48 -4.99
N GLY A 78 0.02 13.60 -5.75
CA GLY A 78 0.01 13.17 -7.14
C GLY A 78 -1.40 13.03 -7.71
N THR A 79 -1.46 12.61 -8.97
CA THR A 79 -2.70 12.34 -9.71
C THR A 79 -2.77 10.90 -10.15
N THR A 80 -3.99 10.39 -10.33
CA THR A 80 -4.20 9.05 -10.88
C THR A 80 -3.90 8.98 -12.38
N ASP A 81 -3.32 7.85 -12.81
CA ASP A 81 -3.07 7.51 -14.21
C ASP A 81 -4.34 7.03 -14.94
N ILE A 82 -4.20 6.64 -16.22
CA ILE A 82 -5.29 6.13 -17.08
C ILE A 82 -6.03 4.94 -16.45
N ASN A 83 -5.35 4.17 -15.59
CA ASN A 83 -5.91 3.02 -14.90
C ASN A 83 -6.50 3.40 -13.54
N GLY A 84 -6.70 4.69 -13.28
CA GLY A 84 -7.19 5.22 -12.02
C GLY A 84 -6.21 4.98 -10.86
N SER A 85 -4.94 4.71 -11.14
CA SER A 85 -3.97 4.25 -10.16
C SER A 85 -2.97 5.34 -9.76
N VAL A 86 -2.52 5.30 -8.51
CA VAL A 86 -1.47 6.19 -7.99
C VAL A 86 -0.58 5.43 -7.00
N SER A 87 0.72 5.73 -7.01
CA SER A 87 1.68 5.17 -6.05
C SER A 87 1.99 6.19 -4.96
N VAL A 88 1.84 5.78 -3.71
CA VAL A 88 2.02 6.62 -2.53
C VAL A 88 3.11 6.04 -1.65
N LYS A 89 4.03 6.89 -1.19
CA LYS A 89 5.07 6.55 -0.22
C LYS A 89 4.94 7.47 1.00
N ILE A 90 4.91 6.90 2.20
CA ILE A 90 4.84 7.65 3.46
C ILE A 90 6.12 7.35 4.26
N GLU A 91 6.89 8.40 4.58
CA GLU A 91 8.23 8.23 5.16
C GLU A 91 8.23 7.91 6.66
N ASN A 92 7.24 8.41 7.40
CA ASN A 92 7.19 8.31 8.86
C ASN A 92 5.95 7.54 9.32
N ALA A 93 6.09 6.75 10.38
CA ALA A 93 4.94 6.13 11.04
C ALA A 93 3.96 7.18 11.60
N GLY A 94 2.69 6.80 11.65
CA GLY A 94 1.60 7.66 12.10
C GLY A 94 0.28 7.33 11.43
N ASN A 95 -0.75 8.10 11.78
CA ASN A 95 -2.08 7.99 11.19
C ASN A 95 -2.24 9.07 10.12
N TYR A 96 -2.71 8.66 8.94
CA TYR A 96 -2.88 9.53 7.79
C TYR A 96 -4.27 9.37 7.19
N ILE A 97 -4.75 10.44 6.56
CA ILE A 97 -5.97 10.45 5.77
C ILE A 97 -5.56 10.64 4.32
N ILE A 98 -5.86 9.66 3.47
CA ILE A 98 -5.68 9.76 2.02
C ILE A 98 -7.01 10.15 1.42
N SER A 99 -7.06 11.28 0.72
CA SER A 99 -8.25 11.79 0.06
C SER A 99 -8.08 11.89 -1.45
N ALA A 100 -9.11 11.54 -2.19
CA ALA A 100 -9.24 11.66 -3.63
C ALA A 100 -10.22 12.78 -3.96
N LYS A 101 -9.78 13.75 -4.77
CA LYS A 101 -10.57 14.92 -5.17
C LYS A 101 -10.51 15.15 -6.67
N LYS A 102 -11.66 15.34 -7.30
CA LYS A 102 -11.76 15.70 -8.72
C LYS A 102 -12.95 16.64 -8.91
N GLU A 103 -12.86 17.56 -9.85
CA GLU A 103 -14.02 18.40 -10.18
C GLU A 103 -15.18 17.53 -10.65
N CYS A 104 -16.39 17.91 -10.25
CA CYS A 104 -17.63 17.19 -10.57
C CYS A 104 -17.69 15.78 -10.07
N HIS A 105 -16.91 15.55 -9.03
CA HIS A 105 -16.97 14.34 -8.27
C HIS A 105 -17.02 14.64 -6.78
N ASP A 106 -17.73 13.78 -6.06
CA ASP A 106 -17.70 13.80 -4.61
C ASP A 106 -16.38 13.22 -4.10
N ASP A 107 -15.83 13.86 -3.07
CA ASP A 107 -14.56 13.47 -2.46
C ASP A 107 -14.66 12.07 -1.83
N SER A 108 -13.57 11.30 -1.90
CA SER A 108 -13.43 10.00 -1.24
C SER A 108 -12.23 10.01 -0.32
N ALA A 109 -12.31 9.38 0.85
CA ALA A 109 -11.21 9.37 1.81
C ALA A 109 -11.05 8.03 2.53
N LEU A 110 -9.80 7.68 2.86
CA LEU A 110 -9.41 6.50 3.61
C LEU A 110 -8.51 6.88 4.78
N PHE A 111 -8.74 6.25 5.93
CA PHE A 111 -7.84 6.31 7.08
C PHE A 111 -6.81 5.20 6.97
N VAL A 112 -5.54 5.56 7.18
CA VAL A 112 -4.41 4.66 6.98
C VAL A 112 -3.46 4.77 8.16
N GLU A 113 -3.11 3.61 8.71
CA GLU A 113 -2.14 3.46 9.79
C GLU A 113 -0.79 3.04 9.19
N VAL A 114 0.25 3.82 9.47
CA VAL A 114 1.62 3.57 9.01
C VAL A 114 2.48 3.20 10.20
N THR A 115 3.14 2.05 10.12
CA THR A 115 4.03 1.53 11.18
C THR A 115 5.47 1.41 10.67
N GLU A 116 6.47 1.45 11.55
CA GLU A 116 7.85 1.16 11.15
C GLU A 116 8.16 -0.32 11.33
N PHE A 117 8.87 -0.92 10.38
CA PHE A 117 9.31 -2.30 10.50
C PHE A 117 10.35 -2.41 11.63
N SER A 118 9.94 -2.95 12.77
CA SER A 118 10.85 -3.21 13.89
C SER A 118 11.50 -4.57 13.73
N LEU A 119 12.82 -4.61 13.50
CA LEU A 119 13.63 -5.83 13.53
C LEU A 119 13.53 -6.56 14.88
N MET A 120 13.04 -5.87 15.92
CA MET A 120 12.75 -6.48 17.22
C MET A 120 11.64 -7.54 17.14
N SER A 121 10.72 -7.41 16.18
CA SER A 121 9.66 -8.40 15.95
C SER A 121 10.19 -9.75 15.43
N LEU A 122 11.42 -9.79 14.92
CA LEU A 122 12.06 -11.01 14.42
C LEU A 122 12.85 -11.77 15.50
N TRP A 123 12.94 -11.22 16.72
CA TRP A 123 13.69 -11.82 17.82
C TRP A 123 13.20 -13.21 18.24
N PRO A 124 11.88 -13.51 18.28
CA PRO A 124 11.43 -14.86 18.61
C PRO A 124 11.96 -15.91 17.64
N TRP A 125 12.03 -15.61 16.35
CA TRP A 125 12.58 -16.52 15.34
C TRP A 125 14.10 -16.58 15.37
N LEU A 126 14.77 -15.46 15.63
CA LEU A 126 16.22 -15.45 15.82
C LEU A 126 16.64 -16.27 17.05
N LEU A 127 15.89 -16.17 18.15
CA LEU A 127 16.09 -17.00 19.35
C LEU A 127 15.84 -18.48 19.07
N LEU A 128 14.81 -18.80 18.27
CA LEU A 128 14.50 -20.18 17.89
C LEU A 128 15.58 -20.78 16.98
N LEU A 129 16.13 -19.98 16.05
CA LEU A 129 17.26 -20.37 15.19
C LEU A 129 18.56 -20.54 15.99
N LEU A 130 18.84 -19.65 16.94
CA LEU A 130 19.97 -19.76 17.87
C LEU A 130 19.87 -21.03 18.73
N LEU A 131 18.68 -21.33 19.27
CA LEU A 131 18.44 -22.53 20.07
C LEU A 131 18.64 -23.81 19.25
N LEU A 132 18.17 -23.83 18.00
CA LEU A 132 18.35 -24.96 17.09
C LEU A 132 19.84 -25.17 16.73
N LEU A 133 20.60 -24.08 16.54
CA LEU A 133 22.04 -24.13 16.32
C LEU A 133 22.81 -24.65 17.56
N LEU A 134 22.43 -24.23 18.76
CA LEU A 134 23.00 -24.75 20.00
C LEU A 134 22.71 -26.24 20.20
N LEU A 135 21.50 -26.71 19.87
CA LEU A 135 21.15 -28.13 19.90
C LEU A 135 21.96 -28.94 18.87
N LEU A 136 22.18 -28.40 17.67
CA LEU A 136 23.05 -29.02 16.66
C LEU A 136 24.50 -29.12 17.15
N LEU A 137 25.05 -28.04 17.70
CA LEU A 137 26.40 -28.05 18.26
C LEU A 137 26.51 -29.03 19.43
N PHE A 138 25.51 -29.09 20.30
CA PHE A 138 25.44 -30.07 21.39
C PHE A 138 25.39 -31.51 20.86
N PHE A 139 24.64 -31.74 19.79
CA PHE A 139 24.55 -33.05 19.14
C PHE A 139 25.88 -33.46 18.48
N LEU A 140 26.54 -32.53 17.79
CA LEU A 140 27.87 -32.75 17.22
C LEU A 140 28.92 -32.97 18.31
N TRP A 141 28.84 -32.23 19.42
CA TRP A 141 29.71 -32.42 20.58
C TRP A 141 29.50 -33.79 21.24
N ARG A 142 28.25 -34.24 21.36
CA ARG A 142 27.94 -35.61 21.81
C ARG A 142 28.50 -36.68 20.89
N ARG A 143 28.50 -36.46 19.57
CA ARG A 143 29.10 -37.39 18.61
C ARG A 143 30.61 -37.43 18.73
N SER A 144 31.26 -36.27 18.90
CA SER A 144 32.71 -36.17 19.06
C SER A 144 33.24 -36.89 20.31
N LYS A 145 32.50 -36.85 21.44
CA LYS A 145 32.93 -37.54 22.67
C LYS A 145 32.96 -39.07 22.58
N LYS A 146 32.25 -39.68 21.63
CA LYS A 146 32.25 -41.14 21.46
C LYS A 146 33.55 -41.70 20.85
N SER A 147 34.47 -40.85 20.38
CA SER A 147 35.68 -41.27 19.68
C SER A 147 36.95 -41.34 20.52
N GLN A 148 36.93 -40.95 21.81
CA GLN A 148 38.15 -40.88 22.66
C GLN A 148 38.29 -42.01 23.69
N GLU A 149 37.39 -43.00 23.74
CA GLU A 149 37.43 -44.10 24.73
C GLU A 149 38.06 -45.41 24.20
N SER A 150 38.60 -45.44 22.97
CA SER A 150 39.19 -46.67 22.39
C SER A 150 40.71 -46.65 22.16
N GLU A 151 41.43 -45.60 22.56
CA GLU A 151 42.91 -45.56 22.47
C GLU A 151 43.52 -45.42 23.87
N GLY A 152 43.53 -46.55 24.58
CA GLY A 152 44.14 -46.68 25.90
C GLY A 152 44.57 -48.11 26.20
N THR A 153 45.18 -48.80 25.23
CA THR A 153 45.83 -50.10 25.46
C THR A 153 47.16 -50.16 24.71
N PRO A 154 48.33 -50.13 25.39
CA PRO A 154 49.57 -50.52 24.74
C PRO A 154 49.62 -52.05 24.61
N ALA A 155 49.79 -52.50 23.37
CA ALA A 155 50.04 -53.89 23.01
C ALA A 155 51.54 -54.26 23.17
N GLY A 156 51.79 -55.51 23.57
CA GLY A 156 53.11 -56.18 23.56
C GLY A 156 53.61 -56.48 24.97
N VAL A 157 54.00 -57.70 25.34
CA VAL A 157 54.71 -58.73 24.58
C VAL A 157 54.48 -60.12 25.22
N MET A 158 54.27 -61.14 24.38
CA MET A 158 54.28 -62.57 24.73
C MET A 158 55.73 -63.10 24.95
N THR A 159 55.95 -63.71 26.12
CA THR A 159 56.77 -64.90 26.53
C THR A 159 58.00 -65.38 25.71
N PRO A 160 59.03 -66.00 26.35
CA PRO A 160 58.97 -67.45 26.59
C PRO A 160 59.58 -67.99 27.91
N ASN A 161 59.09 -69.18 28.21
CA ASN A 161 59.42 -70.23 29.19
C ASN A 161 60.90 -70.44 29.59
N LYS A 162 61.18 -70.86 30.84
CA LYS A 162 62.36 -71.71 31.16
C LYS A 162 62.27 -72.47 32.51
N ILE A 163 62.31 -73.80 32.37
CA ILE A 163 62.65 -74.94 33.28
C ILE A 163 61.81 -75.13 34.55
#